data_AF-A0A945FY34-F1
#
_entry.id   AF-A0A945FY34-F1
#
_cell.length_a   1.000
_cell.length_b   1.000
_cell.length_c   1.000
_cell.angle_alpha   90.00
_cell.angle_beta   90.00
_cell.angle_gamma   90.00
#
_symmetry.space_group_name_H-M   'P 1'
#
loop_
_entity.id
_entity.type
_entity.pdbx_description
1 polymer ?
#
loop_
_entity_poly.entity_id
_entity_poly.type
_entity_poly.pdbx_seq_one_letter_code
_entity_poly.pdbx_strand_id
1 'polypeptide(L)'
;MIEKSDFNLQQQWITLHNNVEKSESLALILKMLAVLVLVAGLIAKLNVIDIVLLLLVLWLQEGIWKTFQSRTESHLLALEKASSDNDEKFGLSFYSEWNESRPGIKKLIFQYISNSLRPTVAYPYVVLLLISFMPKIISSMS
;
A
#
# COMPACT_ATOMS: atom_id res chain seq x y z
N MET A 1 -18.69 -33.22 11.32
CA MET A 1 -17.37 -32.59 11.55
C MET A 1 -16.91 -31.72 10.37
N ILE A 2 -17.58 -31.79 9.21
CA ILE A 2 -17.30 -31.00 8.00
C ILE A 2 -17.71 -29.52 8.17
N GLU A 3 -18.87 -29.26 8.80
CA GLU A 3 -19.45 -27.92 8.97
C GLU A 3 -18.56 -26.89 9.71
N LYS A 4 -17.66 -27.36 10.59
CA LYS A 4 -16.77 -26.50 11.37
C LYS A 4 -15.54 -26.03 10.57
N SER A 5 -15.15 -26.78 9.54
CA SER A 5 -14.01 -26.45 8.68
C SER A 5 -14.36 -25.34 7.68
N ASP A 6 -15.52 -25.47 7.02
CA ASP A 6 -16.07 -24.47 6.08
C ASP A 6 -16.36 -23.13 6.77
N PHE A 7 -16.92 -23.17 7.98
CA PHE A 7 -17.17 -21.95 8.77
C PHE A 7 -15.88 -21.21 9.11
N ASN A 8 -14.79 -21.93 9.41
CA ASN A 8 -13.50 -21.34 9.74
C ASN A 8 -12.84 -20.71 8.50
N LEU A 9 -12.95 -21.36 7.33
CA LEU A 9 -12.48 -20.82 6.06
C LEU A 9 -13.24 -19.55 5.64
N GLN A 10 -14.56 -19.53 5.81
CA GLN A 10 -15.37 -18.32 5.54
C GLN A 10 -15.01 -17.15 6.47
N GLN A 11 -14.84 -17.39 7.78
CA GLN A 11 -14.42 -16.35 8.73
C GLN A 11 -13.03 -15.79 8.38
N GLN A 12 -12.11 -16.64 7.95
CA GLN A 12 -10.79 -16.23 7.49
C GLN A 12 -10.88 -15.40 6.21
N TRP A 13 -11.66 -15.84 5.23
CA TRP A 13 -11.90 -15.09 3.99
C TRP A 13 -12.46 -13.68 4.29
N ILE A 14 -13.48 -13.58 5.14
CA ILE A 14 -14.08 -12.29 5.55
C ILE A 14 -13.02 -11.40 6.24
N THR A 15 -12.22 -11.97 7.14
CA THR A 15 -11.17 -11.21 7.85
C THR A 15 -10.11 -10.70 6.88
N LEU A 16 -9.70 -11.53 5.93
CA LEU A 16 -8.66 -11.20 4.96
C LEU A 16 -9.16 -10.16 3.95
N HIS A 17 -10.40 -10.31 3.47
CA HIS A 17 -11.07 -9.34 2.61
C HIS A 17 -11.21 -7.96 3.29
N ASN A 18 -11.68 -7.93 4.54
CA ASN A 18 -11.76 -6.70 5.33
C ASN A 18 -10.40 -6.00 5.48
N ASN A 19 -9.31 -6.77 5.59
CA ASN A 19 -7.97 -6.20 5.68
C ASN A 19 -7.52 -5.57 4.35
N VAL A 20 -7.90 -6.17 3.21
CA VAL A 20 -7.68 -5.58 1.87
C VAL A 20 -8.46 -4.27 1.73
N GLU A 21 -9.75 -4.25 2.09
CA GLU A 21 -10.55 -3.02 1.99
C GLU A 21 -10.05 -1.89 2.91
N LYS A 22 -9.70 -2.22 4.16
CA LYS A 22 -9.05 -1.27 5.09
C LYS A 22 -7.77 -0.72 4.49
N SER A 23 -7.05 -1.55 3.74
CA SER A 23 -5.80 -1.13 3.14
C SER A 23 -6.02 -0.04 2.07
N GLU A 24 -7.11 -0.11 1.31
CA GLU A 24 -7.47 0.92 0.34
C GLU A 24 -7.90 2.21 1.02
N SER A 25 -8.67 2.11 2.10
CA SER A 25 -9.09 3.26 2.90
C SER A 25 -7.89 4.02 3.48
N LEU A 26 -6.86 3.30 3.96
CA LEU A 26 -5.63 3.90 4.46
C LEU A 26 -4.80 4.56 3.36
N ALA A 27 -4.79 4.02 2.14
CA ALA A 27 -4.17 4.68 0.99
C ALA A 27 -4.85 6.02 0.66
N LEU A 28 -6.18 6.09 0.77
CA LEU A 28 -6.91 7.35 0.59
C LEU A 28 -6.56 8.38 1.68
N ILE A 29 -6.45 7.95 2.94
CA ILE A 29 -6.06 8.81 4.06
C ILE A 29 -4.65 9.39 3.84
N LEU A 30 -3.68 8.58 3.40
CA LEU A 30 -2.33 9.06 3.08
C LEU A 30 -2.35 10.13 1.98
N LYS A 31 -3.18 9.97 0.94
CA LYS A 31 -3.36 10.98 -0.12
C LYS A 31 -3.92 12.28 0.43
N MET A 32 -4.93 12.23 1.31
CA MET A 32 -5.48 13.41 1.95
C MET A 32 -4.43 14.10 2.85
N LEU A 33 -3.65 13.32 3.58
CA LEU A 33 -2.57 13.84 4.43
C LEU A 33 -1.46 14.49 3.59
N ALA A 34 -1.13 13.94 2.42
CA ALA A 34 -0.18 14.55 1.49
C ALA A 34 -0.64 15.92 0.99
N VAL A 35 -1.94 16.07 0.67
CA VAL A 35 -2.54 17.37 0.32
C VAL A 35 -2.44 18.35 1.48
N LEU A 36 -2.76 17.91 2.70
CA LEU A 36 -2.65 18.74 3.91
C LEU A 36 -1.22 19.21 4.17
N VAL A 37 -0.22 18.33 4.00
CA VAL A 37 1.20 18.67 4.15
C VAL A 37 1.61 19.71 3.12
N LEU A 38 1.17 19.59 1.86
CA LEU A 38 1.44 20.59 0.83
C LEU A 38 0.84 21.95 1.22
N VAL A 39 -0.44 21.99 1.57
CA VAL A 39 -1.14 23.23 1.95
C VAL A 39 -0.50 23.88 3.18
N ALA A 40 -0.23 23.10 4.23
CA ALA A 40 0.41 23.58 5.45
C ALA A 40 1.83 24.09 5.18
N GLY A 41 2.60 23.40 4.34
CA GLY A 41 3.94 23.81 3.95
C GLY A 41 3.96 25.13 3.19
N LEU A 42 2.99 25.36 2.31
CA LEU A 42 2.83 26.64 1.60
C LEU A 42 2.46 27.78 2.56
N ILE A 43 1.53 27.55 3.50
CA ILE A 43 1.14 28.54 4.51
C ILE A 43 2.32 28.89 5.44
N ALA A 44 3.06 27.88 5.88
CA ALA A 44 4.24 28.03 6.73
C ALA A 44 5.48 28.56 5.98
N LYS A 45 5.39 28.76 4.66
CA LYS A 45 6.50 29.18 3.78
C LYS A 45 7.73 28.28 3.90
N LEU A 46 7.53 26.98 4.04
CA LEU A 46 8.62 26.01 4.08
C LEU A 46 9.39 26.01 2.74
N ASN A 47 10.67 25.64 2.80
CA ASN A 47 11.41 25.46 1.56
C ASN A 47 10.79 24.31 0.75
N VAL A 48 10.80 24.48 -0.57
CA VAL A 48 10.30 23.45 -1.49
C VAL A 48 10.96 22.08 -1.25
N ILE A 49 12.25 22.07 -0.88
CA ILE A 49 12.99 20.84 -0.57
C ILE A 49 12.37 20.09 0.61
N ASP A 50 11.96 20.80 1.66
CA ASP A 50 11.38 20.21 2.86
C ASP A 50 10.00 19.58 2.54
N ILE A 51 9.19 20.28 1.74
CA ILE A 51 7.89 19.79 1.26
C ILE A 51 8.06 18.53 0.40
N VAL A 52 9.02 18.55 -0.52
CA VAL A 52 9.33 17.40 -1.39
C VAL A 52 9.78 16.19 -0.58
N LEU A 53 10.64 16.39 0.43
CA LEU A 53 11.10 15.30 1.30
C LEU A 53 9.94 14.65 2.06
N LEU A 54 9.02 15.46 2.61
CA LEU A 54 7.84 14.97 3.30
C LEU A 54 6.90 14.20 2.36
N LEU A 55 6.67 14.71 1.15
CA LEU A 55 5.88 14.02 0.13
C LEU A 55 6.52 12.70 -0.30
N LEU A 56 7.85 12.63 -0.42
CA LEU A 56 8.58 11.38 -0.72
C LEU A 56 8.41 10.33 0.38
N VAL A 57 8.46 10.73 1.66
CA VAL A 57 8.24 9.81 2.78
C VAL A 57 6.82 9.23 2.73
N LEU A 58 5.81 10.08 2.50
CA LEU A 58 4.41 9.63 2.37
C LEU A 58 4.21 8.69 1.17
N TRP A 59 4.86 9.00 0.04
CA TRP A 59 4.81 8.16 -1.16
C TRP A 59 5.44 6.77 -0.92
N LEU A 60 6.57 6.70 -0.23
CA LEU A 60 7.19 5.42 0.15
C LEU A 60 6.32 4.63 1.12
N GLN A 61 5.69 5.29 2.09
CA GLN A 61 4.76 4.65 3.02
C GLN A 61 3.56 4.02 2.30
N GLU A 62 2.97 4.72 1.31
CA GLU A 62 1.88 4.17 0.49
C GLU A 62 2.32 2.94 -0.31
N GLY A 63 3.53 2.92 -0.85
CA GLY A 63 4.05 1.76 -1.58
C GLY A 63 4.31 0.53 -0.71
N ILE A 64 4.77 0.72 0.53
CA ILE A 64 4.86 -0.37 1.52
C ILE A 64 3.47 -0.96 1.75
N TRP A 65 2.49 -0.09 1.97
CA TRP A 65 1.12 -0.49 2.24
C TRP A 65 0.46 -1.24 1.06
N LYS A 66 0.67 -0.78 -0.18
CA LYS A 66 0.22 -1.48 -1.40
C LYS A 66 0.90 -2.83 -1.62
N THR A 67 2.12 -3.01 -1.12
CA THR A 67 2.80 -4.31 -1.19
C THR A 67 2.16 -5.31 -0.23
N PHE A 68 1.81 -4.88 0.98
CA PHE A 68 1.03 -5.69 1.91
C PHE A 68 -0.34 -6.05 1.32
N GLN A 69 -1.05 -5.09 0.73
CA GLN A 69 -2.32 -5.34 0.03
C GLN A 69 -2.16 -6.42 -1.06
N SER A 70 -1.23 -6.21 -2.00
CA SER A 70 -1.03 -7.14 -3.14
C SER A 70 -0.66 -8.56 -2.68
N ARG A 71 0.04 -8.69 -1.56
CA ARG A 71 0.39 -9.99 -0.97
C ARG A 71 -0.81 -10.67 -0.32
N THR A 72 -1.62 -9.91 0.41
CA THR A 72 -2.87 -10.40 1.01
C THR A 72 -3.86 -10.83 -0.06
N GLU A 73 -4.01 -10.07 -1.14
CA GLU A 73 -4.84 -10.42 -2.32
C GLU A 73 -4.36 -11.72 -2.99
N SER A 74 -3.05 -11.85 -3.20
CA SER A 74 -2.48 -13.08 -3.79
C SER A 74 -2.77 -14.31 -2.94
N HIS A 75 -2.77 -14.15 -1.61
CA HIS A 75 -3.11 -15.23 -0.69
C HIS A 75 -4.61 -15.51 -0.64
N LEU A 76 -5.45 -14.48 -0.70
CA LEU A 76 -6.91 -14.63 -0.80
C LEU A 76 -7.28 -15.46 -2.03
N LEU A 77 -6.69 -15.16 -3.19
CA LEU A 77 -6.89 -15.93 -4.42
C LEU A 77 -6.40 -17.38 -4.31
N ALA A 78 -5.29 -17.61 -3.60
CA ALA A 78 -4.79 -18.96 -3.35
C ALA A 78 -5.72 -19.76 -2.42
N LEU A 79 -6.28 -19.10 -1.39
CA LEU A 79 -7.27 -19.69 -0.48
C LEU A 79 -8.58 -20.03 -1.22
N GLU A 80 -9.07 -19.15 -2.09
CA GLU A 80 -10.26 -19.40 -2.92
C GLU A 80 -10.06 -20.62 -3.84
N LYS A 81 -8.87 -20.75 -4.43
CA LYS A 81 -8.53 -21.90 -5.26
C LYS A 81 -8.43 -23.19 -4.44
N ALA A 82 -7.77 -23.17 -3.29
CA ALA A 82 -7.65 -24.35 -2.42
C ALA A 82 -9.00 -24.80 -1.83
N SER A 83 -9.89 -23.85 -1.51
CA SER A 83 -11.26 -24.13 -1.10
C SER A 83 -12.08 -24.78 -2.23
N SER A 84 -11.86 -24.37 -3.48
CA SER A 84 -12.49 -24.99 -4.65
C SER A 84 -12.01 -26.42 -4.92
N ASP A 85 -10.75 -26.72 -4.58
CA ASP A 85 -10.13 -28.05 -4.75
C ASP A 85 -10.29 -28.97 -3.52
N ASN A 86 -11.07 -28.58 -2.49
CA ASN A 86 -11.26 -29.29 -1.21
C ASN A 86 -9.94 -29.57 -0.44
N ASP A 87 -8.92 -28.72 -0.62
CA ASP A 87 -7.66 -28.86 0.10
C ASP A 87 -7.70 -28.10 1.44
N GLU A 88 -8.29 -28.74 2.46
CA GLU A 88 -8.47 -28.19 3.81
C GLU A 88 -7.16 -27.77 4.50
N LYS A 89 -5.99 -28.19 3.98
CA LYS A 89 -4.68 -27.90 4.59
C LYS A 89 -4.18 -26.48 4.36
N PHE A 90 -4.73 -25.77 3.38
CA PHE A 90 -4.16 -24.50 2.90
C PHE A 90 -4.51 -23.28 3.78
N GLY A 91 -5.51 -23.39 4.66
CA GLY A 91 -6.08 -22.23 5.38
C GLY A 91 -5.17 -21.59 6.45
N LEU A 92 -4.29 -22.36 7.11
CA LEU A 92 -3.63 -21.91 8.34
C LEU A 92 -2.11 -21.66 8.21
N SER A 93 -1.49 -22.00 7.07
CA SER A 93 -0.04 -21.95 6.89
C SER A 93 0.52 -20.60 6.44
N PHE A 94 -0.31 -19.57 6.20
CA PHE A 94 0.11 -18.27 5.62
C PHE A 94 1.42 -17.69 6.18
N TYR A 95 1.53 -17.62 7.52
CA TYR A 95 2.73 -17.06 8.16
C TYR A 95 3.91 -18.03 8.16
N SER A 96 3.65 -19.34 8.22
CA SER A 96 4.68 -20.38 8.20
C SER A 96 5.31 -20.50 6.80
N GLU A 97 4.46 -20.59 5.78
CA GLU A 97 4.86 -20.74 4.39
C GLU A 97 5.60 -19.50 3.88
N TRP A 98 5.22 -18.31 4.34
CA TRP A 98 6.00 -17.09 4.09
C TRP A 98 7.35 -17.08 4.82
N ASN A 99 7.40 -17.55 6.06
CA ASN A 99 8.66 -17.58 6.80
C ASN A 99 9.68 -18.52 6.14
N GLU A 100 9.20 -19.63 5.59
CA GLU A 100 9.99 -20.60 4.82
C GLU A 100 10.36 -20.11 3.42
N SER A 101 9.45 -19.43 2.72
CA SER A 101 9.68 -18.91 1.36
C SER A 101 10.17 -17.46 1.30
N ARG A 102 10.60 -16.90 2.45
CA ARG A 102 10.84 -15.46 2.61
C ARG A 102 11.76 -14.94 1.50
N PRO A 103 11.25 -14.12 0.57
CA PRO A 103 12.08 -13.57 -0.48
C PRO A 103 13.16 -12.69 0.18
N GLY A 104 14.40 -12.85 -0.28
CA GLY A 104 15.54 -12.10 0.27
C GLY A 104 15.27 -10.59 0.28
N ILE A 105 15.86 -9.88 1.26
CA ILE A 105 15.62 -8.45 1.55
C ILE A 105 15.65 -7.57 0.28
N LYS A 106 16.54 -7.86 -0.67
CA LYS A 106 16.64 -7.13 -1.95
C LYS A 106 15.39 -7.26 -2.83
N LYS A 107 14.80 -8.45 -2.91
CA LYS A 107 13.55 -8.70 -3.66
C LYS A 107 12.36 -8.02 -3.00
N LEU A 108 12.38 -7.93 -1.66
CA LEU A 108 11.38 -7.20 -0.88
C LEU A 108 11.44 -5.69 -1.16
N ILE A 109 12.64 -5.11 -1.13
CA ILE A 109 12.86 -3.68 -1.48
C ILE A 109 12.42 -3.42 -2.92
N PHE A 110 12.76 -4.29 -3.86
CA PHE A 110 12.35 -4.14 -5.26
C PHE A 110 10.82 -4.19 -5.41
N GLN A 111 10.13 -5.08 -4.70
CA GLN A 111 8.66 -5.11 -4.68
C GLN A 111 8.06 -3.83 -4.11
N TYR A 112 8.65 -3.27 -3.05
CA TYR A 112 8.20 -2.00 -2.49
C TYR A 112 8.33 -0.87 -3.49
N ILE A 113 9.50 -0.73 -4.15
CA ILE A 113 9.75 0.29 -5.17
C ILE A 113 8.78 0.10 -6.35
N SER A 114 8.64 -1.12 -6.85
CA SER A 114 7.78 -1.40 -8.00
C SER A 114 6.30 -1.13 -7.69
N ASN A 115 5.87 -1.33 -6.44
CA ASN A 115 4.51 -1.02 -6.01
C ASN A 115 4.29 0.48 -5.75
N SER A 116 5.30 1.21 -5.25
CA SER A 116 5.29 2.68 -5.18
C SER A 116 5.14 3.32 -6.56
N LEU A 117 5.70 2.69 -7.59
CA LEU A 117 5.65 3.16 -8.98
C LEU A 117 4.35 2.78 -9.72
N ARG A 118 3.41 2.07 -9.09
CA ARG A 118 2.11 1.81 -9.71
C ARG A 118 1.45 3.16 -10.07
N PRO A 119 0.89 3.31 -11.29
CA PRO A 119 0.31 4.57 -11.72
C PRO A 119 -0.73 5.15 -10.74
N THR A 120 -1.48 4.28 -10.06
CA THR A 120 -2.50 4.64 -9.06
C THR A 120 -1.95 5.20 -7.75
N VAL A 121 -0.67 4.94 -7.46
CA VAL A 121 0.07 5.44 -6.30
C VAL A 121 0.89 6.66 -6.69
N ALA A 122 1.59 6.61 -7.83
CA ALA A 122 2.49 7.67 -8.26
C ALA A 122 1.77 8.94 -8.73
N TYR A 123 0.63 8.81 -9.41
CA TYR A 123 -0.06 9.95 -10.03
C TYR A 123 -0.35 11.12 -9.06
N PRO A 124 -0.95 10.90 -7.87
CA PRO A 124 -1.21 11.98 -6.92
C PRO A 124 0.06 12.71 -6.45
N TYR A 125 1.14 11.98 -6.12
CA TYR A 125 2.37 12.61 -5.64
C TYR A 125 3.11 13.35 -6.74
N VAL A 126 3.13 12.83 -7.98
CA VAL A 126 3.75 13.53 -9.11
C VAL A 126 3.06 14.88 -9.35
N VAL A 127 1.72 14.92 -9.29
CA VAL A 127 0.96 16.17 -9.41
C VAL A 127 1.28 17.12 -8.25
N LEU A 128 1.31 16.64 -7.00
CA LEU A 128 1.64 17.48 -5.84
C LEU A 128 3.06 18.03 -5.90
N LEU A 129 4.03 17.23 -6.36
CA LEU A 129 5.41 17.66 -6.57
C LEU A 129 5.46 18.80 -7.59
N LEU A 130 4.80 18.68 -8.74
CA LEU A 130 4.74 19.75 -9.74
C LEU A 130 4.14 21.04 -9.16
N ILE A 131 3.07 20.94 -8.38
CA ILE A 131 2.43 22.10 -7.73
C ILE A 131 3.40 22.76 -6.73
N SER A 132 4.18 21.99 -5.98
CA SER A 132 5.13 22.52 -5.00
C SER A 132 6.23 23.42 -5.62
N PHE A 133 6.54 23.25 -6.91
CA PHE A 133 7.53 24.07 -7.62
C PHE A 133 6.94 25.38 -8.20
N MET A 134 5.62 25.49 -8.38
CA MET A 134 5.01 26.69 -8.98
C MET A 134 5.37 28.00 -8.27
N PRO A 135 5.33 28.11 -6.93
CA PRO A 135 5.67 29.35 -6.23
C PRO A 135 7.10 29.81 -6.50
N LYS A 136 8.03 28.86 -6.60
CA LYS A 136 9.45 29.13 -6.85
C LYS A 136 9.72 29.57 -8.29
N ILE A 137 8.99 29.02 -9.26
CA ILE A 137 9.05 29.44 -10.67
C ILE A 137 8.55 30.88 -10.81
N ILE A 138 7.41 31.20 -10.20
CA ILE A 138 6.81 32.55 -10.23
C ILE A 138 7.78 33.59 -9.63
N SER A 139 8.41 33.28 -8.48
CA SER A 139 9.38 34.20 -7.86
C SER A 139 10.67 34.38 -8.65
N SER A 140 11.01 33.45 -9.56
CA SER A 140 12.21 33.55 -10.40
C SER A 140 11.97 34.35 -11.69
N MET A 141 10.72 34.57 -12.07
CA MET A 141 10.32 35.31 -13.28
C MET A 141 9.96 36.78 -12.98
N SER A 142 9.72 37.11 -11.72
CA SER A 142 9.54 38.47 -11.18
C SER A 142 10.88 39.08 -10.80
#